data_AF-A0A522UXB2-F1
#
_entry.id   AF-A0A522UXB2-F1
#
_cell.length_a   1.000
_cell.length_b   1.000
_cell.length_c   1.000
_cell.angle_alpha   90.00
_cell.angle_beta   90.00
_cell.angle_gamma   90.00
#
_symmetry.space_group_name_H-M   'P 1'
#
loop_
_entity.id
_entity.type
_entity.pdbx_description
1 polymer ?
#
loop_
_entity_poly.entity_id
_entity_poly.type
_entity_poly.pdbx_seq_one_letter_code
_entity_poly.pdbx_strand_id
1 'polypeptide(L)' 'TCLLYPGMEPTNNLAEQAIREHVIMRKIIGCFKSEKGAENYQYIASLLATCRLQDKNGFDELEKVLRRELCMS' A
#
# COMPACT_ATOMS: atom_id res chain seq x y z
N THR A 1 -8.12 1.29 -21.89
CA THR A 1 -8.13 0.01 -21.16
C THR A 1 -9.54 -0.58 -21.08
N CYS A 2 -10.57 0.19 -20.70
CA CYS A 2 -11.97 -0.27 -20.70
C CYS A 2 -12.50 -0.84 -22.04
N LEU A 3 -11.95 -0.40 -23.19
CA LEU A 3 -12.29 -0.96 -24.51
C LEU A 3 -11.76 -2.39 -24.74
N LEU A 4 -10.73 -2.80 -23.99
CA LEU A 4 -10.07 -4.11 -24.14
C LEU A 4 -10.51 -5.11 -23.07
N TYR A 5 -11.03 -4.63 -21.94
CA TYR A 5 -11.38 -5.44 -20.77
C TYR A 5 -12.83 -5.17 -20.34
N PRO A 6 -13.78 -6.08 -20.67
CA PRO A 6 -15.16 -5.97 -20.24
C PRO A 6 -15.28 -5.88 -18.71
N GLY A 7 -16.11 -4.96 -18.22
CA GLY A 7 -16.32 -4.72 -16.79
C GLY A 7 -15.33 -3.74 -16.14
N MET A 8 -14.39 -3.19 -16.91
CA MET A 8 -13.55 -2.08 -16.44
C MET A 8 -14.23 -0.74 -16.70
N GLU A 9 -14.39 0.06 -15.65
CA GLU A 9 -14.93 1.41 -15.74
C GLU A 9 -14.09 2.30 -16.68
N PRO A 10 -14.72 3.23 -17.44
CA PRO A 10 -14.00 4.16 -18.31
C PRO A 10 -13.28 5.29 -17.55
N THR A 11 -13.22 5.22 -16.21
CA THR A 11 -12.67 6.26 -15.34
C THR A 11 -11.49 5.72 -14.53
N ASN A 12 -10.55 6.60 -14.20
CA ASN A 12 -9.35 6.26 -13.41
C ASN A 12 -9.58 6.37 -11.88
N ASN A 13 -10.83 6.51 -11.44
CA ASN A 13 -11.18 6.85 -10.05
C ASN A 13 -10.58 5.88 -9.04
N LEU A 14 -10.63 4.57 -9.33
CA LEU A 14 -10.08 3.53 -8.46
C LEU A 14 -8.57 3.68 -8.27
N ALA A 15 -7.83 3.91 -9.36
CA ALA A 15 -6.38 4.07 -9.30
C ALA A 15 -5.99 5.39 -8.61
N GLU A 16 -6.69 6.48 -8.90
CA GLU A 16 -6.47 7.76 -8.22
C GLU A 16 -6.74 7.67 -6.72
N GLN A 17 -7.80 6.97 -6.33
CA GLN A 17 -8.13 6.73 -4.93
C GLN A 17 -7.05 5.91 -4.22
N ALA A 18 -6.54 4.87 -4.86
CA ALA A 18 -5.44 4.06 -4.32
C ALA A 18 -4.15 4.88 -4.12
N ILE A 19 -3.83 5.80 -5.04
CA ILE A 19 -2.59 6.58 -4.99
C ILE A 19 -2.70 7.82 -4.08
N ARG A 20 -3.91 8.37 -3.88
CA ARG A 20 -4.16 9.63 -3.16
C ARG A 20 -3.56 9.66 -1.77
N GLU A 21 -3.72 8.59 -1.00
CA GLU A 21 -3.15 8.48 0.35
C GLU A 21 -1.63 8.65 0.33
N HIS A 22 -0.95 8.01 -0.63
CA HIS A 22 0.50 8.06 -0.73
C HIS A 22 1.03 9.42 -1.17
N VAL A 23 0.29 10.14 -2.02
CA VAL A 23 0.64 11.51 -2.42
C VAL A 23 0.54 12.46 -1.23
N ILE A 24 -0.52 12.33 -0.43
CA ILE A 24 -0.70 13.11 0.81
C ILE A 24 0.42 12.80 1.80
N MET A 25 0.73 11.53 2.03
CA MET A 25 1.79 11.13 2.95
C MET A 25 3.15 11.67 2.54
N ARG A 26 3.51 11.60 1.25
CA ARG A 26 4.75 12.20 0.73
C ARG A 26 4.83 13.70 1.00
N LYS A 27 3.72 14.42 0.87
CA LYS A 27 3.66 15.85 1.18
C LYS A 27 3.87 16.11 2.68
N ILE A 28 3.24 15.32 3.55
CA ILE A 28 3.37 15.45 5.01
C ILE A 28 4.80 15.19 5.48
N ILE A 29 5.44 14.13 4.98
CA ILE A 29 6.79 13.73 5.42
C ILE A 29 7.92 14.52 4.75
N GLY A 30 7.61 15.40 3.79
CA GLY A 30 8.61 16.17 3.05
C GLY A 30 9.39 15.35 2.01
N CYS A 31 8.71 14.40 1.35
CA CYS A 31 9.26 13.47 0.37
C CYS A 31 10.31 12.49 0.94
N PHE A 32 10.68 11.47 0.16
CA PHE A 32 11.73 10.52 0.53
C PHE A 32 13.11 11.14 0.29
N LYS A 33 14.00 10.97 1.27
CA LYS A 33 15.39 11.46 1.20
C LYS A 33 16.38 10.42 0.63
N SER A 34 15.90 9.20 0.35
CA SER A 34 16.66 8.11 -0.23
C SER A 34 15.74 7.15 -0.98
N GLU A 35 16.28 6.47 -1.98
CA GLU A 35 15.57 5.40 -2.71
C GLU A 35 15.15 4.28 -1.76
N LYS A 36 16.05 3.89 -0.84
CA LYS A 36 15.75 2.87 0.17
C LYS A 36 14.55 3.24 1.06
N GLY A 37 14.43 4.51 1.42
CA GLY A 37 13.27 5.00 2.19
C GLY A 37 11.97 4.90 1.38
N ALA A 38 12.03 5.21 0.09
CA ALA A 38 10.89 5.08 -0.82
C ALA A 38 10.47 3.61 -1.02
N GLU A 39 11.43 2.71 -1.20
CA GLU A 39 11.20 1.26 -1.31
C GLU A 39 10.55 0.71 -0.05
N ASN A 40 11.11 0.99 1.14
CA ASN A 40 10.58 0.51 2.40
C ASN A 40 9.14 0.99 2.61
N TYR A 41 8.88 2.26 2.32
CA TYR A 41 7.52 2.80 2.37
C TYR A 41 6.59 2.08 1.39
N GLN A 42 7.02 1.82 0.16
CA GLN A 42 6.22 1.13 -0.85
C GLN A 42 5.81 -0.27 -0.36
N TYR A 43 6.72 -1.03 0.25
CA TYR A 43 6.39 -2.36 0.79
C TYR A 43 5.33 -2.29 1.90
N ILE A 44 5.54 -1.41 2.88
CA ILE A 44 4.62 -1.27 4.02
C ILE A 44 3.25 -0.79 3.53
N ALA A 45 3.22 0.23 2.68
CA ALA A 45 1.98 0.78 2.14
C ALA A 45 1.20 -0.26 1.31
N SER A 46 1.90 -1.06 0.49
CA SER A 46 1.29 -2.14 -0.28
C SER A 46 0.70 -3.24 0.60
N LEU A 47 1.39 -3.59 1.70
CA LEU A 47 0.90 -4.58 2.66
C LEU A 47 -0.39 -4.07 3.32
N LEU A 48 -0.38 -2.85 3.84
CA LEU A 48 -1.54 -2.25 4.50
C LEU A 48 -2.74 -2.10 3.56
N ALA A 49 -2.50 -1.66 2.30
CA ALA A 49 -3.53 -1.58 1.29
C ALA A 49 -4.16 -2.96 1.01
N THR A 50 -3.34 -4.00 0.94
CA THR A 50 -3.81 -5.38 0.73
C THR A 50 -4.63 -5.88 1.90
N CYS A 51 -4.17 -5.66 3.14
CA CYS A 51 -4.93 -6.01 4.35
C CYS A 51 -6.30 -5.33 4.36
N ARG A 52 -6.35 -4.04 4.02
CA ARG A 52 -7.60 -3.28 3.93
C ARG A 52 -8.56 -3.85 2.88
N LEU A 53 -8.06 -4.22 1.69
CA LEU A 53 -8.89 -4.83 0.64
C LEU A 53 -9.43 -6.21 1.03
N GLN A 54 -8.76 -6.92 1.92
CA GLN A 54 -9.18 -8.22 2.45
C GLN A 54 -10.03 -8.12 3.72
N ASP A 55 -10.40 -6.91 4.14
CA ASP A 55 -11.11 -6.64 5.40
C ASP A 55 -10.37 -7.19 6.64
N LYS A 56 -9.04 -7.12 6.62
CA LYS A 56 -8.16 -7.52 7.73
C LYS A 56 -7.55 -6.31 8.41
N ASN A 57 -7.30 -6.46 9.71
CA ASN A 57 -6.53 -5.49 10.46
C ASN A 57 -5.04 -5.57 10.05
N GLY A 58 -4.53 -4.49 9.46
CA GLY A 58 -3.13 -4.43 9.01
C GLY A 58 -2.10 -4.47 10.16
N PHE A 59 -2.47 -4.03 11.36
CA PHE A 59 -1.61 -4.10 12.53
C PHE A 59 -1.43 -5.54 12.99
N ASP A 60 -2.52 -6.29 13.08
CA ASP A 60 -2.49 -7.70 13.49
C ASP A 60 -1.68 -8.55 12.49
N GLU A 61 -1.82 -8.28 11.20
CA GLU A 61 -1.02 -8.96 10.16
C GLU A 61 0.46 -8.59 10.24
N LEU A 62 0.78 -7.32 10.49
CA LEU A 62 2.17 -6.90 10.69
C LEU A 62 2.78 -7.55 11.94
N GLU A 63 2.03 -7.60 13.04
CA GLU A 63 2.45 -8.27 14.28
C GLU A 63 2.74 -9.75 14.04
N LYS A 64 1.85 -10.46 13.34
CA LYS A 64 2.05 -11.87 12.99
C LYS A 64 3.34 -12.08 12.21
N VAL A 65 3.61 -11.25 11.21
CA VAL A 65 4.84 -11.33 10.40
C VAL A 65 6.07 -11.06 11.26
N LEU A 66 6.06 -9.98 12.06
CA LEU A 66 7.19 -9.63 12.92
C LEU A 66 7.48 -10.71 13.97
N ARG A 67 6.45 -11.26 14.61
CA ARG A 67 6.60 -12.37 15.57
C ARG A 67 7.20 -13.61 14.91
N ARG A 68 6.77 -13.93 13.69
CA ARG A 68 7.30 -15.08 12.94
C ARG A 68 8.79 -14.91 12.64
N GLU A 69 9.22 -13.75 12.18
CA GLU A 69 10.62 -13.54 11.76
C GLU A 69 11.57 -13.30 12.96
N LEU A 70 11.09 -12.63 14.02
CA LEU A 70 11.93 -12.21 15.15
C LEU A 70 11.87 -13.14 16.37
N CYS A 71 10.83 -13.95 16.54
CA CYS A 71 10.67 -14.82 17.72
C CYS A 71 10.87 -16.31 17.43
N MET A 72 11.03 -16.69 16.16
CA MET A 72 11.40 -18.06 15.74
C MET A 72 12.84 -18.13 15.20
N SER A 73 13.63 -17.06 15.40
CA SER A 73 15.07 -17.02 15.16
C SER A 73 15.88 -17.26 16.43
#